data_AF-A0A815YZ22-F1
#
_entry.id   AF-A0A815YZ22-F1
#
_cell.length_a   1.000
_cell.length_b   1.000
_cell.length_c   1.000
_cell.angle_alpha   90.00
_cell.angle_beta   90.00
_cell.angle_gamma   90.00
#
_symmetry.space_group_name_H-M   'P 1'
#
loop_
_entity.id
_entity.type
_entity.pdbx_description
1 polymer ?
#
loop_
_entity_poly.entity_id
_entity_poly.type
_entity_poly.pdbx_seq_one_letter_code
_entity_poly.pdbx_strand_id
1 'polypeptide(L)'
;QQLGLKYLEEFEQKIPRDEMKQMETILLREITAIDNQLRAEIVGSYRRGATASSDIDVLVTHPTVAKLPSLLHKIVETLTKQVHFVTDT
;
A
#
# COMPACT_ATOMS: atom_id res chain seq x y z
N GLN A 1 -7.88 -16.23 -8.17
CA GLN A 1 -6.84 -16.89 -9.00
C GLN A 1 -6.71 -16.27 -10.39
N GLN A 2 -7.79 -15.81 -11.04
CA GLN A 2 -7.74 -15.22 -12.39
C GLN A 2 -6.78 -14.01 -12.52
N LEU A 3 -6.77 -13.07 -11.56
CA LEU A 3 -5.85 -11.93 -11.59
C LEU A 3 -4.36 -12.35 -11.54
N GLY A 4 -4.05 -13.41 -10.78
CA GLY A 4 -2.68 -13.95 -10.73
C GLY A 4 -2.21 -14.56 -12.04
N LEU A 5 -3.13 -15.08 -12.86
CA LEU A 5 -2.82 -15.54 -14.22
C LEU A 5 -2.74 -14.36 -15.21
N LYS A 6 -3.58 -13.34 -15.03
CA LYS A 6 -3.59 -12.12 -15.86
C LYS A 6 -2.28 -11.35 -15.75
N TYR A 7 -1.72 -11.25 -14.54
CA TYR A 7 -0.51 -10.48 -14.24
C TYR A 7 0.67 -11.37 -13.83
N LEU A 8 0.75 -12.59 -14.37
CA LEU A 8 1.76 -13.57 -13.97
C LEU A 8 3.18 -13.03 -14.20
N GLU A 9 3.44 -12.49 -15.39
CA GLU A 9 4.76 -11.97 -15.76
C GLU A 9 5.15 -10.77 -14.90
N GLU A 10 4.19 -9.90 -14.58
CA GLU A 10 4.41 -8.73 -13.72
C GLU A 10 4.65 -9.14 -12.25
N PHE A 11 3.92 -10.13 -11.73
CA PHE A 11 4.11 -10.61 -10.36
C PHE A 11 5.41 -11.40 -10.15
N GLU A 12 6.01 -11.93 -11.22
CA GLU A 12 7.35 -12.54 -11.16
C GLU A 12 8.48 -11.50 -11.11
N GLN A 13 8.22 -10.27 -11.57
CA GLN A 13 9.20 -9.18 -11.52
C GLN A 13 9.36 -8.64 -10.10
N LYS A 14 10.60 -8.25 -9.76
CA LYS A 14 10.88 -7.55 -8.51
C LYS A 14 10.71 -6.04 -8.72
N ILE A 15 10.07 -5.41 -7.74
CA ILE A 15 9.90 -3.96 -7.64
C ILE A 15 11.21 -3.34 -7.16
N PRO A 16 11.88 -2.48 -7.95
CA PRO A 16 13.10 -1.79 -7.52
C PRO A 16 12.84 -0.87 -6.31
N ARG A 17 13.85 -0.70 -5.45
CA ARG A 17 13.72 0.12 -4.24
C ARG A 17 13.32 1.58 -4.53
N ASP A 18 13.74 2.14 -5.66
CA ASP A 18 13.39 3.52 -6.00
C ASP A 18 11.91 3.67 -6.39
N GLU A 19 11.32 2.66 -7.03
CA GLU A 19 9.88 2.59 -7.25
C GLU A 19 9.12 2.43 -5.92
N MET A 20 9.63 1.60 -5.01
CA MET A 20 9.07 1.47 -3.65
C MET A 20 9.01 2.80 -2.89
N LYS A 21 10.03 3.66 -3.03
CA LYS A 21 10.04 5.01 -2.41
C LYS A 21 8.97 5.94 -3.02
N GLN A 22 8.74 5.83 -4.34
CA GLN A 22 7.69 6.60 -5.00
C GLN A 22 6.31 6.17 -4.50
N MET A 23 6.08 4.85 -4.42
CA MET A 23 4.85 4.30 -3.84
C MET A 23 4.67 4.68 -2.38
N GLU A 24 5.72 4.60 -1.56
CA GLU A 24 5.71 5.07 -0.17
C GLU A 24 5.22 6.52 -0.06
N THR A 25 5.76 7.41 -0.89
CA THR A 25 5.40 8.83 -0.88
C THR A 25 3.91 9.03 -1.17
N ILE A 26 3.37 8.32 -2.17
CA ILE A 26 1.95 8.40 -2.53
C ILE A 26 1.10 7.81 -1.39
N LEU A 27 1.39 6.58 -0.96
CA LEU A 27 0.61 5.88 0.06
C LEU A 27 0.56 6.66 1.37
N LEU A 28 1.70 7.15 1.87
CA LEU A 28 1.73 7.89 3.13
C LEU A 28 0.97 9.21 3.02
N ARG A 29 1.07 9.93 1.90
CA ARG A 29 0.33 11.19 1.68
C ARG A 29 -1.18 10.95 1.73
N GLU A 30 -1.66 9.97 0.98
CA GLU A 30 -3.09 9.71 0.86
C GLU A 30 -3.67 9.12 2.15
N ILE A 31 -2.96 8.21 2.81
CA ILE A 31 -3.41 7.60 4.08
C ILE A 31 -3.45 8.65 5.19
N THR A 32 -2.43 9.50 5.34
CA THR A 32 -2.41 10.53 6.40
C THR A 32 -3.42 11.66 6.17
N ALA A 33 -3.86 11.88 4.94
CA ALA A 33 -4.93 12.83 4.63
C ALA A 33 -6.33 12.35 5.08
N ILE A 34 -6.52 11.04 5.30
CA ILE A 34 -7.82 10.46 5.66
C ILE A 34 -8.21 10.75 7.11
N ASP A 35 -7.26 10.66 8.04
CA ASP A 35 -7.43 10.90 9.48
C ASP A 35 -6.06 11.25 10.10
N ASN A 36 -6.02 12.29 10.93
CA ASN A 36 -4.78 12.85 11.48
C ASN A 36 -4.10 11.97 12.54
N GLN A 37 -4.79 10.97 13.09
CA GLN A 37 -4.25 10.00 14.04
C GLN A 37 -3.89 8.66 13.37
N LEU A 38 -4.19 8.52 12.09
CA LEU A 38 -3.83 7.36 11.29
C LEU A 38 -2.33 7.40 10.96
N ARG A 39 -1.63 6.32 11.27
CA ARG A 39 -0.20 6.16 10.98
C ARG A 39 -0.01 5.01 10.02
N ALA A 40 0.88 5.17 9.06
CA ALA A 40 1.25 4.13 8.11
C ALA A 40 2.78 4.04 7.99
N GLU A 41 3.30 2.83 7.76
CA GLU A 41 4.72 2.56 7.51
C GLU A 41 4.85 1.44 6.47
N ILE A 42 5.79 1.58 5.54
CA ILE A 42 6.14 0.49 4.62
C ILE A 42 7.04 -0.50 5.35
N VAL A 43 6.61 -1.75 5.47
CA VAL A 43 7.27 -2.79 6.26
C VAL A 43 7.96 -3.82 5.35
N GLY A 44 7.97 -5.10 5.73
CA GLY A 44 8.42 -6.17 4.85
C GLY A 44 9.91 -6.11 4.49
N SER A 45 10.22 -6.59 3.28
CA SER A 45 11.58 -6.60 2.72
C SER A 45 12.15 -5.18 2.56
N TYR A 46 11.30 -4.21 2.24
CA TYR A 46 11.67 -2.81 2.10
C TYR A 46 12.28 -2.24 3.38
N ARG A 47 11.62 -2.47 4.53
CA ARG A 47 12.09 -2.04 5.86
C ARG A 47 13.39 -2.72 6.29
N ARG A 48 13.65 -3.95 5.81
CA ARG A 48 14.93 -4.66 6.03
C ARG A 48 16.07 -4.17 5.12
N GLY A 49 15.82 -3.21 4.24
CA GLY A 49 16.84 -2.62 3.37
C GLY A 49 17.05 -3.35 2.05
N ALA A 50 16.10 -4.17 1.60
CA ALA A 50 16.22 -4.84 0.29
C ALA A 50 16.33 -3.82 -0.85
N THR A 51 17.17 -4.14 -1.84
CA THR A 51 17.35 -3.33 -3.07
C THR A 51 16.20 -3.52 -4.07
N ALA A 52 15.44 -4.61 -3.93
CA ALA A 52 14.20 -4.86 -4.65
C ALA A 52 13.25 -5.75 -3.82
N SER A 53 11.95 -5.65 -4.06
CA SER A 53 10.87 -6.32 -3.29
C SER A 53 9.94 -7.12 -4.21
N SER A 54 9.31 -8.18 -3.71
CA SER A 54 8.22 -8.89 -4.44
C SER A 54 6.90 -8.13 -4.44
N ASP A 55 6.69 -7.38 -3.37
CA ASP A 55 5.43 -6.83 -2.94
C ASP A 55 5.70 -5.63 -2.03
N ILE A 56 4.64 -4.85 -1.79
CA ILE A 56 4.65 -3.73 -0.87
C ILE A 56 3.74 -4.02 0.32
N ASP A 57 4.35 -4.19 1.48
CA ASP A 57 3.64 -4.36 2.74
C ASP A 57 3.45 -3.00 3.42
N VAL A 58 2.21 -2.64 3.72
CA VAL A 58 1.87 -1.39 4.44
C VAL A 58 1.22 -1.74 5.77
N LEU A 59 1.86 -1.33 6.87
CA LEU A 59 1.27 -1.42 8.20
C LEU A 59 0.52 -0.13 8.50
N VAL A 60 -0.75 -0.23 8.90
CA VAL A 60 -1.58 0.91 9.31
C VAL A 60 -2.02 0.76 10.76
N THR A 61 -1.94 1.83 11.54
CA THR A 61 -2.33 1.85 12.96
C THR A 61 -3.10 3.11 13.31
N HIS A 62 -3.97 3.01 14.31
CA HIS A 62 -4.75 4.12 14.84
C HIS A 62 -4.95 3.89 16.35
N PRO A 63 -4.83 4.93 17.21
CA PRO A 63 -4.94 4.77 18.68
C PRO A 63 -6.30 4.21 19.12
N THR A 64 -7.37 4.53 18.40
CA THR A 64 -8.69 3.93 18.58
C THR A 64 -8.90 2.75 17.62
N VAL A 65 -8.69 1.52 18.09
CA VAL A 65 -8.78 0.30 17.27
C VAL A 65 -10.16 0.14 16.61
N ALA A 66 -11.24 0.53 17.30
CA ALA A 66 -12.60 0.42 16.77
C ALA A 66 -12.84 1.22 15.47
N LYS A 67 -12.01 2.23 15.17
CA LYS A 67 -12.09 2.99 13.91
C LYS A 67 -11.37 2.31 12.74
N LEU A 68 -10.44 1.39 13.00
CA LEU A 68 -9.60 0.80 11.95
C LEU A 68 -10.40 0.15 10.81
N PRO A 69 -11.48 -0.63 11.06
CA PRO A 69 -12.24 -1.24 9.97
C PRO A 69 -12.82 -0.21 8.99
N SER A 70 -13.46 0.84 9.49
CA SER A 70 -14.06 1.88 8.62
C SER A 70 -12.99 2.73 7.92
N LEU A 71 -11.88 3.02 8.60
CA LEU A 71 -10.75 3.73 8.00
C LEU A 71 -10.07 2.90 6.90
N LEU A 72 -9.94 1.58 7.09
CA LEU A 72 -9.39 0.69 6.07
C LEU A 72 -10.24 0.69 4.80
N HIS A 73 -11.57 0.62 4.93
CA HIS A 73 -12.47 0.76 3.77
C HIS A 73 -12.28 2.09 3.05
N LYS A 74 -12.14 3.19 3.80
CA LYS A 74 -11.90 4.53 3.23
C LYS A 74 -10.53 4.64 2.55
N ILE A 75 -9.50 3.98 3.07
CA ILE A 75 -8.18 3.88 2.42
C ILE A 75 -8.33 3.19 1.06
N VAL A 76 -8.91 1.99 1.02
CA VAL A 76 -9.08 1.25 -0.25
C VAL A 76 -9.91 2.07 -1.23
N GLU A 77 -11.02 2.67 -0.79
CA GLU A 77 -11.84 3.51 -1.65
C GLU A 77 -11.06 4.71 -2.25
N THR A 78 -10.26 5.38 -1.43
CA THR A 78 -9.44 6.53 -1.87
C THR A 78 -8.40 6.09 -2.90
N LEU A 79 -7.67 5.00 -2.60
CA LEU A 79 -6.63 4.47 -3.48
C LEU A 79 -7.19 3.94 -4.81
N THR A 80 -8.41 3.39 -4.83
CA THR A 80 -9.05 2.91 -6.05
C THR A 80 -9.67 4.06 -6.87
N LYS A 81 -10.47 4.93 -6.24
CA LYS A 81 -11.35 5.86 -6.96
C LYS A 81 -10.76 7.24 -7.20
N GLN A 82 -9.89 7.73 -6.30
CA GLN A 82 -9.37 9.10 -6.38
C GLN A 82 -7.96 9.13 -6.96
N VAL A 83 -7.12 8.18 -6.53
CA VAL A 83 -5.69 8.16 -6.87
C VAL A 83 -5.41 7.17 -8.01
N HIS A 84 -6.33 6.23 -8.27
CA HIS A 84 -6.16 5.14 -9.24
C HIS A 84 -4.88 4.32 -9.01
N PHE A 85 -4.48 4.19 -7.76
CA PHE A 85 -3.34 3.38 -7.33
C PHE A 85 -3.69 1.89 -7.33
N VAL A 86 -4.93 1.54 -6.96
CA VAL A 86 -5.44 0.16 -7.02
C VAL A 86 -6.25 0.00 -8.30
N THR A 87 -5.86 -0.95 -9.16
CA THR A 87 -6.46 -1.15 -10.50
C THR A 87 -7.48 -2.29 -10.54
N ASP A 88 -7.28 -3.34 -9.73
CA ASP A 88 -8.12 -4.53 -9.69
C ASP A 88 -8.32 -4.96 -8.22
N THR A 89 -9.54 -5.38 -7.85
CA THR A 89 -9.92 -5.86 -6.50
C THR A 89 -10.69 -7.17 -6.59
#